data_AF-J9GQU6-F1
#
_entry.id   AF-J9GQU6-F1
#
_cell.length_a   1.000
_cell.length_b   1.000
_cell.length_c   1.000
_cell.angle_alpha   90.00
_cell.angle_beta   90.00
_cell.angle_gamma   90.00
#
_symmetry.space_group_name_H-M   'P 1'
#
loop_
_entity.id
_entity.type
_entity.pdbx_description
1 polymer ?
#
loop_
_entity_poly.entity_id
_entity_poly.type
_entity_poly.pdbx_seq_one_letter_code
_entity_poly.pdbx_strand_id
1 'polypeptide(L)'
;MDEGMIQEVRSLIEKGISPEDLIYYGLEYKYLTLYVTGQLTYEQMFKELETAIHQFAKRQMTWFRGMERRGFSIHWINASLPIEDKITIVRSLLKQ
;
A
#
# COMPACT_ATOMS: atom_id res chain seq x y z
N MET A 1 -5.30 2.59 -13.57
CA MET A 1 -5.92 2.03 -12.35
C MET A 1 -6.50 0.71 -12.76
N ASP A 2 -6.08 -0.38 -12.12
CA ASP A 2 -6.64 -1.68 -12.38
C ASP A 2 -8.12 -1.68 -11.96
N GLU A 3 -9.02 -1.76 -12.95
CA GLU A 3 -10.46 -1.90 -12.75
C GLU A 3 -10.79 -3.09 -11.83
N GLY A 4 -9.86 -4.04 -11.70
CA GLY A 4 -9.96 -5.20 -10.82
C GLY A 4 -10.20 -4.87 -9.34
N MET A 5 -9.60 -3.81 -8.79
CA MET A 5 -9.77 -3.52 -7.35
C MET A 5 -11.11 -2.85 -7.04
N ILE A 6 -11.61 -1.99 -7.93
CA ILE A 6 -12.97 -1.45 -7.82
C ILE A 6 -13.98 -2.60 -7.89
N GLN A 7 -13.77 -3.54 -8.82
CA GLN A 7 -14.65 -4.69 -8.99
C GLN A 7 -14.60 -5.63 -7.77
N GLU A 8 -13.44 -5.81 -7.17
CA GLU A 8 -13.29 -6.56 -5.92
C GLU A 8 -14.13 -5.92 -4.80
N VAL A 9 -14.01 -4.61 -4.58
CA VAL A 9 -14.79 -3.89 -3.56
C VAL A 9 -16.29 -4.02 -3.79
N ARG A 10 -16.77 -3.89 -5.04
CA ARG A 10 -18.18 -4.13 -5.38
C ARG A 10 -18.62 -5.55 -5.01
N SER A 11 -17.83 -6.56 -5.40
CA SER A 11 -18.14 -7.96 -5.08
C SER A 11 -18.16 -8.25 -3.58
N LEU A 12 -17.28 -7.61 -2.80
CA LEU A 12 -17.25 -7.78 -1.34
C LEU A 12 -18.51 -7.20 -0.68
N ILE A 13 -18.97 -6.03 -1.14
CA ILE A 13 -20.22 -5.43 -0.65
C ILE A 13 -21.43 -6.27 -1.05
N GLU A 14 -21.47 -6.79 -2.29
CA GLU A 14 -22.53 -7.70 -2.76
C GLU A 14 -22.59 -9.00 -1.96
N LYS A 15 -21.44 -9.49 -1.47
CA LYS A 15 -21.34 -10.65 -0.57
C LYS A 15 -21.78 -10.35 0.87
N GLY A 16 -22.15 -9.10 1.18
CA GLY A 16 -22.68 -8.69 2.47
C GLY A 16 -21.64 -8.16 3.46
N ILE A 17 -20.41 -7.86 3.02
CA ILE A 17 -19.42 -7.17 3.86
C ILE A 17 -19.84 -5.70 3.98
N SER A 18 -19.82 -5.17 5.21
CA SER A 18 -20.21 -3.78 5.43
C SER A 18 -19.19 -2.81 4.80
N PRO A 19 -19.64 -1.72 4.17
CA PRO A 19 -18.74 -0.66 3.71
C PRO A 19 -17.83 -0.10 4.82
N GLU A 20 -18.34 -0.06 6.06
CA GLU A 20 -17.60 0.43 7.23
C GLU A 20 -16.38 -0.45 7.54
N ASP A 21 -16.53 -1.77 7.45
CA ASP A 21 -15.41 -2.71 7.63
C ASP A 21 -14.34 -2.53 6.56
N LEU A 22 -14.75 -2.35 5.30
CA LEU A 22 -13.82 -2.10 4.19
C LEU A 22 -13.08 -0.76 4.35
N ILE A 23 -13.78 0.28 4.81
CA ILE A 23 -13.18 1.58 5.12
C ILE A 23 -12.13 1.47 6.23
N TYR A 24 -12.37 0.60 7.21
CA TYR A 24 -11.42 0.36 8.29
C TYR A 24 -10.19 -0.46 7.84
N TYR A 25 -10.37 -1.40 6.91
CA TYR A 25 -9.37 -2.42 6.58
C TYR A 25 -8.08 -1.88 5.95
N GLY A 26 -8.16 -0.82 5.15
CA GLY A 26 -6.97 -0.32 4.47
C GLY A 26 -7.17 0.97 3.68
N LEU A 27 -6.04 1.56 3.31
CA LEU A 27 -6.00 2.86 2.63
C LEU A 27 -6.79 2.84 1.31
N GLU A 28 -6.47 1.90 0.43
CA GLU A 28 -7.11 1.79 -0.89
C GLU A 28 -8.58 1.38 -0.74
N TYR A 29 -8.88 0.37 0.09
CA TYR A 29 -10.26 -0.05 0.37
C TYR A 29 -11.14 1.09 0.85
N LYS A 30 -10.63 2.00 1.69
CA LYS A 30 -11.36 3.20 2.10
C LYS A 30 -11.79 4.05 0.91
N TYR A 31 -10.84 4.49 0.08
CA TYR A 31 -11.14 5.40 -1.03
C TYR A 31 -12.02 4.74 -2.09
N LEU A 32 -11.76 3.47 -2.40
CA LEU A 32 -12.57 2.71 -3.35
C LEU A 32 -13.99 2.48 -2.84
N THR A 33 -14.16 2.17 -1.55
CA THR A 33 -15.49 2.00 -0.93
C THR A 33 -16.28 3.30 -0.92
N LEU A 34 -15.64 4.43 -0.61
CA LEU A 34 -16.27 5.75 -0.68
C LEU A 34 -16.74 6.09 -2.11
N TYR A 35 -15.96 5.71 -3.13
CA TYR A 35 -16.39 5.85 -4.52
C TYR A 35 -17.55 4.90 -4.87
N VAL A 36 -17.44 3.62 -4.54
CA VAL A 36 -18.46 2.60 -4.86
C VAL A 36 -19.80 2.90 -4.19
N THR A 37 -19.78 3.46 -2.98
CA THR A 37 -20.98 3.88 -2.23
C THR A 37 -21.49 5.28 -2.62
N GLY A 38 -20.84 5.95 -3.58
CA GLY A 38 -21.29 7.24 -4.13
C GLY A 38 -20.94 8.47 -3.29
N GLN A 39 -20.07 8.34 -2.29
CA GLN A 39 -19.61 9.44 -1.44
C GLN A 39 -18.52 10.30 -2.09
N LEU A 40 -17.77 9.75 -3.06
CA LEU A 40 -16.77 10.45 -3.85
C LEU A 40 -17.02 10.25 -5.35
N THR A 41 -16.69 11.24 -6.16
CA THR A 41 -16.54 11.04 -7.60
C THR A 41 -15.27 10.23 -7.89
N TYR A 42 -15.20 9.64 -9.09
CA TYR A 42 -13.99 8.90 -9.50
C TYR A 42 -12.74 9.78 -9.48
N GLU A 43 -12.82 11.03 -9.95
CA GLU A 43 -11.69 11.96 -9.99
C GLU A 43 -11.22 12.35 -8.58
N GLN A 44 -12.16 12.63 -7.66
CA GLN A 44 -11.85 12.91 -6.27
C GLN A 44 -11.17 11.70 -5.61
N MET A 45 -11.77 10.52 -5.75
CA MET A 45 -11.21 9.27 -5.24
C MET A 45 -9.78 9.06 -5.74
N PHE A 46 -9.55 9.21 -7.05
CA PHE A 46 -8.23 9.04 -7.66
C PHE A 46 -7.19 9.96 -7.02
N LYS A 47 -7.48 11.27 -7.00
CA LYS A 47 -6.54 12.29 -6.55
C LYS A 47 -6.24 12.18 -5.06
N GLU A 48 -7.26 11.93 -4.26
CA GLU A 48 -7.10 11.79 -2.82
C GLU A 48 -6.35 10.50 -2.47
N LEU A 49 -6.66 9.39 -3.15
CA LEU A 49 -5.95 8.12 -2.96
C LEU A 49 -4.47 8.26 -3.34
N GLU A 50 -4.16 8.83 -4.50
CA GLU A 50 -2.77 9.08 -4.94
C GLU A 50 -1.99 9.91 -3.91
N THR A 51 -2.60 11.00 -3.44
CA THR A 51 -2.00 11.85 -2.41
C THR A 51 -1.74 11.06 -1.12
N ALA A 52 -2.71 10.26 -0.70
CA ALA A 52 -2.60 9.47 0.52
C ALA A 52 -1.54 8.36 0.41
N ILE A 53 -1.37 7.74 -0.77
CA ILE A 53 -0.29 6.78 -1.06
C ILE A 53 1.07 7.46 -0.94
N HIS A 54 1.26 8.64 -1.55
CA HIS A 54 2.52 9.39 -1.42
C HIS A 54 2.85 9.75 0.03
N GLN A 55 1.85 10.21 0.79
CA GLN A 55 2.04 10.51 2.21
C GLN A 55 2.36 9.26 3.03
N PHE A 56 1.72 8.13 2.72
CA PHE A 56 1.98 6.86 3.37
C PHE A 56 3.42 6.38 3.11
N ALA A 57 3.88 6.40 1.86
CA ALA A 57 5.26 6.07 1.50
C ALA A 57 6.28 6.98 2.22
N LYS A 58 6.02 8.29 2.29
CA LYS A 58 6.88 9.23 3.04
C LYS A 58 6.93 8.92 4.55
N ARG A 59 5.80 8.52 5.14
CA ARG A 59 5.73 8.08 6.54
C ARG A 59 6.50 6.77 6.76
N GLN A 60 6.41 5.80 5.85
CA GLN A 60 7.20 4.57 5.90
C GLN A 60 8.70 4.89 5.94
N MET A 61 9.19 5.77 5.06
CA MET A 61 10.60 6.19 5.06
C MET A 61 11.02 6.87 6.37
N THR A 62 10.11 7.65 6.97
CA THR A 62 10.37 8.27 8.28
C THR A 62 10.46 7.22 9.39
N TRP A 63 9.59 6.20 9.34
CA TRP A 63 9.61 5.06 10.26
C TRP A 63 10.90 4.25 10.17
N PHE A 64 11.33 3.89 8.95
CA PHE A 64 12.57 3.14 8.73
C PHE A 64 13.80 3.89 9.25
N ARG A 65 13.92 5.20 8.98
CA ARG A 65 14.98 6.04 9.56
C ARG A 65 14.94 6.05 11.09
N GLY A 66 13.74 6.06 11.67
CA GLY A 66 13.54 5.96 13.12
C GLY A 66 14.02 4.62 13.70
N MET A 67 13.83 3.53 12.97
CA MET A 67 14.34 2.20 13.36
C MET A 67 15.86 2.15 13.33
N GLU A 68 16.50 2.67 12.27
CA GLU A 68 17.97 2.72 12.19
C GLU A 68 18.57 3.49 13.38
N ARG A 69 17.96 4.62 13.76
CA ARG A 69 18.37 5.39 14.95
C ARG A 69 18.21 4.64 16.27
N ARG A 70 17.31 3.66 16.34
CA ARG A 70 17.09 2.80 17.53
C ARG A 70 18.01 1.59 17.54
N GLY A 71 18.93 1.47 16.57
CA GLY A 71 19.92 0.40 16.49
C GLY A 71 19.49 -0.80 15.64
N PHE A 72 18.37 -0.73 14.93
CA PHE A 72 18.01 -1.77 13.95
C PHE A 72 18.86 -1.60 12.69
N SER A 73 19.57 -2.65 12.28
CA SER A 73 20.28 -2.66 11.00
C SER A 73 19.31 -2.94 9.85
N ILE A 74 19.11 -1.97 8.96
CA ILE A 74 18.32 -2.15 7.74
C ILE A 74 19.27 -2.29 6.54
N HIS A 75 19.21 -3.44 5.87
CA HIS A 75 19.95 -3.67 4.63
C HIS A 75 19.11 -3.22 3.43
N TRP A 76 19.29 -1.98 3.00
CA TRP A 76 18.58 -1.41 1.85
C TRP A 76 19.03 -2.06 0.53
N ILE A 77 18.07 -2.50 -0.28
CA ILE A 77 18.30 -3.09 -1.60
C ILE A 77 17.75 -2.15 -2.66
N ASN A 78 18.54 -1.86 -3.70
CA ASN A 78 18.10 -1.03 -4.80
C ASN A 78 17.01 -1.75 -5.61
N ALA A 79 15.83 -1.11 -5.70
CA ALA A 79 14.68 -1.66 -6.40
C ALA A 79 14.89 -1.80 -7.92
N SER A 80 15.80 -1.04 -8.52
CA SER A 80 16.11 -1.11 -9.96
C SER A 80 16.99 -2.29 -10.35
N LEU A 81 17.55 -3.04 -9.40
CA LEU A 81 18.35 -4.22 -9.70
C LEU A 81 17.48 -5.36 -10.27
N PRO A 82 18.04 -6.19 -11.17
CA PRO A 82 17.46 -7.48 -11.55
C PRO A 82 17.13 -8.34 -10.33
N ILE A 83 16.14 -9.22 -10.47
CA ILE A 83 15.68 -10.05 -9.35
C ILE A 83 16.77 -11.01 -8.87
N GLU A 84 17.59 -11.51 -9.79
CA GLU A 84 18.70 -12.42 -9.54
C GLU A 84 19.77 -11.77 -8.64
N ASP A 85 20.08 -10.49 -8.90
CA ASP A 85 21.04 -9.71 -8.12
C ASP A 85 20.50 -9.43 -6.72
N LYS A 86 19.21 -9.09 -6.59
CA LYS A 86 18.54 -8.92 -5.30
C LYS A 86 18.62 -10.20 -4.47
N ILE A 87 18.34 -11.36 -5.09
CA ILE A 87 18.42 -12.67 -4.42
C ILE A 87 19.86 -12.96 -3.95
N THR A 88 20.85 -12.62 -4.76
CA THR A 88 22.26 -12.80 -4.42
C THR A 88 22.65 -11.97 -3.20
N ILE A 89 22.22 -10.72 -3.13
CA ILE A 89 22.40 -9.84 -1.96
C ILE A 89 21.74 -10.44 -0.71
N VAL A 90 20.47 -10.87 -0.80
CA VAL A 90 19.77 -11.47 0.34
C VAL A 90 20.47 -12.73 0.83
N ARG A 91 20.93 -13.59 -0.08
CA ARG A 91 21.65 -14.83 0.28
C ARG A 91 23.00 -14.58 0.95
N SER A 92 23.72 -13.51 0.60
CA SER A 92 24.99 -13.19 1.26
C SER A 92 24.78 -12.67 2.67
N LEU A 93 23.71 -11.88 2.90
CA LEU A 93 23.33 -11.36 4.21
C LEU A 93 22.86 -12.46 5.17
N LEU A 94 22.17 -13.49 4.69
CA LEU A 94 21.71 -14.63 5.51
C LEU A 94 22.82 -15.61 5.93
N LYS A 95 24.00 -15.53 5.29
CA LYS A 95 25.14 -16.42 5.57
C LYS A 95 26.15 -15.82 6.57
N GLN A 96 25.93 -14.59 7.02
CA GLN A 96 26.64 -13.96 8.13
C GLN A 96 25.98 -14.32 9.45
#